data_AF-A0A8T3XLU8-F1
#
_entry.id   AF-A0A8T3XLU8-F1
#
_cell.length_a   1.000
_cell.length_b   1.000
_cell.length_c   1.000
_cell.angle_alpha   90.00
_cell.angle_beta   90.00
_cell.angle_gamma   90.00
#
_symmetry.space_group_name_H-M   'P 1'
#
loop_
_entity.id
_entity.type
_entity.pdbx_description
1 polymer ?
#
loop_
_entity_poly.entity_id
_entity_poly.type
_entity_poly.pdbx_seq_one_letter_code
_entity_poly.pdbx_strand_id
1 'polypeptide(L)'
;MNMLENLDTLGLANFKKLIDLIIPKKERRQSRIIIDYIRIYTQLNNAFNLLNREYCRRAMEYISVARNIIRENKFEEEKPYLNRILNILNSILRNRETVISKIKKEQASDPFHIKTSVLLAQNICILRILKINKY
;
A
#
# COMPACT_ATOMS: atom_id res chain seq x y z
N MET A 1 -21.07 12.97 11.74
CA MET A 1 -20.47 12.67 10.43
C MET A 1 -19.68 11.36 10.50
N ASN A 2 -20.34 10.24 10.90
CA ASN A 2 -19.67 8.97 11.29
C ASN A 2 -20.18 7.72 10.52
N MET A 3 -20.97 7.89 9.45
CA MET A 3 -21.59 6.74 8.76
C MET A 3 -20.68 6.06 7.72
N LEU A 4 -19.71 6.78 7.15
CA LEU A 4 -18.84 6.25 6.10
C LEU A 4 -17.69 5.36 6.61
N GLU A 5 -17.18 5.59 7.82
CA GLU A 5 -16.11 4.75 8.41
C GLU A 5 -16.61 3.35 8.84
N ASN A 6 -17.91 3.23 9.14
CA ASN A 6 -18.51 1.96 9.58
C ASN A 6 -18.83 0.99 8.43
N LEU A 7 -18.91 1.48 7.18
CA LEU A 7 -19.18 0.64 6.00
C LEU A 7 -17.93 -0.13 5.55
N ASP A 8 -16.76 0.50 5.59
CA ASP A 8 -15.49 -0.14 5.21
C ASP A 8 -15.05 -1.20 6.24
N THR A 9 -15.36 -0.98 7.52
CA THR A 9 -15.05 -1.92 8.59
C THR A 9 -15.93 -3.18 8.54
N LEU A 10 -17.21 -3.06 8.14
CA LEU A 10 -18.09 -4.20 7.92
C LEU A 10 -17.62 -5.06 6.73
N GLY A 11 -17.25 -4.42 5.62
CA GLY A 11 -16.70 -5.10 4.45
C GLY A 11 -15.41 -5.85 4.77
N LEU A 12 -14.49 -5.21 5.52
CA LEU A 12 -13.24 -5.81 5.95
C LEU A 12 -13.45 -6.97 6.94
N ALA A 13 -14.39 -6.84 7.88
CA ALA A 13 -14.72 -7.88 8.85
C ALA A 13 -15.32 -9.12 8.16
N ASN A 14 -16.21 -8.92 7.17
CA ASN A 14 -16.80 -9.99 6.39
C ASN A 14 -15.76 -10.68 5.50
N PHE A 15 -14.84 -9.92 4.91
CA PHE A 15 -13.72 -10.48 4.15
C PHE A 15 -12.80 -11.33 5.03
N LYS A 16 -12.42 -10.86 6.23
CA LYS A 16 -11.62 -11.63 7.18
C LYS A 16 -12.29 -12.96 7.58
N LYS A 17 -13.60 -12.94 7.83
CA LYS A 17 -14.38 -14.15 8.13
C LYS A 17 -14.42 -15.11 6.93
N LEU A 18 -14.59 -14.60 5.72
CA LEU A 18 -14.58 -15.40 4.50
C LEU A 18 -13.23 -16.09 4.29
N ILE A 19 -12.13 -15.35 4.49
CA ILE A 19 -10.76 -15.87 4.40
C ILE A 19 -10.55 -16.99 5.42
N ASP A 20 -11.04 -16.80 6.65
CA ASP A 20 -10.96 -17.85 7.67
C ASP A 20 -11.78 -19.09 7.30
N LEU A 21 -12.89 -18.96 6.59
CA LEU A 21 -13.69 -20.11 6.16
C LEU A 21 -13.04 -20.89 5.01
N ILE A 22 -12.35 -20.20 4.11
CA ILE A 22 -11.77 -20.81 2.89
C ILE A 22 -10.37 -21.39 3.18
N ILE A 23 -9.58 -20.75 4.03
CA ILE A 23 -8.17 -21.09 4.21
C ILE A 23 -7.99 -22.07 5.38
N PRO A 24 -7.25 -23.18 5.18
CA PRO A 24 -6.90 -24.11 6.25
C PRO A 24 -6.30 -23.38 7.46
N LYS A 25 -6.71 -23.75 8.68
CA LYS A 25 -6.31 -23.04 9.91
C LYS A 25 -4.78 -22.89 10.04
N LYS A 26 -4.01 -23.88 9.56
CA LYS A 26 -2.54 -23.88 9.56
C LYS A 26 -1.93 -22.78 8.68
N GLU A 27 -2.62 -22.36 7.62
CA GLU A 27 -2.14 -21.42 6.60
C GLU A 27 -2.73 -20.01 6.76
N ARG A 28 -3.78 -19.84 7.58
CA ARG A 28 -4.50 -18.55 7.75
C ARG A 28 -3.58 -17.40 8.10
N ARG A 29 -2.56 -17.61 8.94
CA ARG A 29 -1.63 -16.53 9.33
C ARG A 29 -0.82 -16.04 8.13
N GLN A 30 -0.12 -16.94 7.45
CA GLN A 30 0.68 -16.61 6.28
C GLN A 30 -0.17 -15.99 5.18
N SER A 31 -1.36 -16.55 4.94
CA SER A 31 -2.31 -16.03 3.98
C SER A 31 -2.74 -14.60 4.30
N ARG A 32 -3.09 -14.30 5.56
CA ARG A 32 -3.44 -12.92 5.96
C ARG A 32 -2.28 -11.95 5.74
N ILE A 33 -1.04 -12.36 6.01
CA ILE A 33 0.14 -11.54 5.73
C ILE A 33 0.26 -11.27 4.22
N ILE A 34 0.17 -12.32 3.40
CA ILE A 34 0.22 -12.21 1.93
C ILE A 34 -0.86 -11.26 1.43
N ILE A 35 -2.08 -11.40 1.94
CA ILE A 35 -3.23 -10.58 1.58
C ILE A 35 -3.01 -9.10 1.93
N ASP A 36 -2.43 -8.79 3.09
CA ASP A 36 -2.09 -7.41 3.43
C ASP A 36 -1.02 -6.85 2.48
N TYR A 37 0.00 -7.64 2.11
CA TYR A 37 0.97 -7.22 1.09
C TYR A 37 0.35 -7.03 -0.29
N ILE A 38 -0.59 -7.87 -0.71
CA ILE A 38 -1.33 -7.70 -1.97
C ILE A 38 -2.14 -6.41 -1.91
N ARG A 39 -2.83 -6.13 -0.80
CA ARG A 39 -3.60 -4.90 -0.64
C ARG A 39 -2.70 -3.67 -0.74
N ILE A 40 -1.56 -3.66 -0.04
CA ILE A 40 -0.56 -2.58 -0.14
C ILE A 40 -0.09 -2.44 -1.58
N TYR A 41 0.34 -3.53 -2.22
CA TYR A 41 0.82 -3.54 -3.60
C TYR A 41 -0.22 -2.96 -4.57
N THR A 42 -1.48 -3.36 -4.47
CA THR A 42 -2.55 -2.85 -5.34
C THR A 42 -2.71 -1.33 -5.21
N GLN A 43 -2.67 -0.79 -3.99
CA GLN A 43 -2.72 0.67 -3.80
C GLN A 43 -1.48 1.35 -4.38
N LEU A 44 -0.29 0.77 -4.21
CA LEU A 44 0.93 1.31 -4.79
C LEU A 44 0.95 1.24 -6.33
N ASN A 45 0.39 0.18 -6.92
CA ASN A 45 0.25 0.04 -8.37
C ASN A 45 -0.72 1.08 -8.94
N ASN A 46 -1.87 1.28 -8.29
CA ASN A 46 -2.81 2.34 -8.65
C ASN A 46 -2.16 3.73 -8.54
N ALA A 47 -1.41 3.98 -7.46
CA ALA A 47 -0.67 5.22 -7.31
C ALA A 47 0.33 5.41 -8.46
N PHE A 48 1.15 4.40 -8.76
CA PHE A 48 2.16 4.47 -9.81
C PHE A 48 1.56 4.83 -11.17
N ASN A 49 0.47 4.16 -11.56
CA ASN A 49 -0.21 4.40 -12.83
C ASN A 49 -0.83 5.81 -12.92
N LEU A 50 -1.17 6.40 -11.77
CA LEU A 50 -1.79 7.73 -11.68
C LEU A 50 -0.80 8.85 -11.33
N LEU A 51 0.51 8.56 -11.20
CA LEU A 51 1.56 9.56 -11.06
C LEU A 51 1.82 10.26 -12.40
N ASN A 52 0.85 11.06 -12.83
CA ASN A 52 0.86 11.88 -14.02
C ASN A 52 0.16 13.23 -13.76
N ARG A 53 0.21 14.14 -14.74
CA ARG A 53 -0.26 15.53 -14.59
C ARG A 53 -1.71 15.66 -14.14
N GLU A 54 -2.57 14.77 -14.62
CA GLU A 54 -4.03 14.84 -14.41
C GLU A 54 -4.45 14.23 -13.08
N TYR A 55 -3.84 13.10 -12.71
CA TYR A 55 -4.31 12.27 -11.60
C TYR A 55 -3.37 12.22 -10.39
N CYS A 56 -2.32 13.04 -10.35
CA CYS A 56 -1.32 13.02 -9.27
C CYS A 56 -1.93 13.16 -7.86
N ARG A 57 -3.01 13.95 -7.70
CA ARG A 57 -3.71 14.05 -6.39
C ARG A 57 -4.29 12.71 -5.96
N ARG A 58 -4.94 12.01 -6.87
CA ARG A 58 -5.51 10.68 -6.63
C ARG A 58 -4.43 9.63 -6.38
N ALA A 59 -3.27 9.74 -7.03
CA ALA A 59 -2.11 8.91 -6.70
C ALA A 59 -1.67 9.07 -5.23
N MET A 60 -1.68 10.30 -4.70
CA MET A 60 -1.33 10.57 -3.29
C MET A 60 -2.37 10.02 -2.30
N GLU A 61 -3.64 9.96 -2.69
CA GLU A 61 -4.68 9.30 -1.90
C GLU A 61 -4.40 7.80 -1.79
N TYR A 62 -4.08 7.13 -2.89
CA TYR A 62 -3.70 5.72 -2.89
C TYR A 62 -2.45 5.43 -2.03
N ILE A 63 -1.43 6.29 -2.08
CA ILE A 63 -0.26 6.21 -1.19
C ILE A 63 -0.68 6.35 0.29
N SER A 64 -1.63 7.24 0.59
CA SER A 64 -2.15 7.44 1.94
C SER A 64 -2.91 6.22 2.45
N VAL A 65 -3.72 5.58 1.59
CA VAL A 65 -4.42 4.33 1.91
C VAL A 65 -3.42 3.21 2.19
N ALA A 66 -2.40 3.04 1.33
CA ALA A 66 -1.33 2.06 1.55
C ALA A 66 -0.63 2.25 2.91
N ARG A 67 -0.33 3.51 3.26
CA ARG A 67 0.24 3.87 4.57
C ARG A 67 -0.66 3.46 5.73
N ASN A 68 -1.97 3.67 5.62
CA ASN A 68 -2.92 3.32 6.67
C ASN A 68 -3.02 1.79 6.86
N ILE A 69 -3.06 1.03 5.77
CA ILE A 69 -3.03 -0.45 5.83
C ILE A 69 -1.79 -0.93 6.58
N ILE A 70 -0.63 -0.34 6.33
CA ILE A 70 0.62 -0.69 7.02
C ILE A 70 0.54 -0.38 8.53
N ARG A 71 -0.04 0.78 8.91
CA ARG A 71 -0.16 1.18 10.31
C ARG A 71 -1.11 0.30 11.13
N GLU A 72 -2.11 -0.28 10.47
CA GLU A 72 -3.08 -1.20 11.10
C GLU A 72 -2.54 -2.63 11.20
N ASN A 73 -1.39 -2.91 10.60
CA ASN A 73 -0.81 -4.24 10.57
C ASN A 73 -0.29 -4.66 11.96
N LYS A 74 -0.51 -5.93 12.31
CA LYS A 74 -0.17 -6.49 13.65
C LYS A 74 0.89 -7.59 13.60
N PHE A 75 1.51 -7.84 12.44
CA PHE A 75 2.48 -8.92 12.27
C PHE A 75 3.89 -8.43 12.60
N GLU A 76 4.35 -8.76 13.81
CA GLU A 76 5.67 -8.39 14.33
C GLU A 76 6.81 -8.84 13.41
N GLU A 77 6.71 -10.04 12.83
CA GLU A 77 7.71 -10.59 11.92
C GLU A 77 7.87 -9.80 10.61
N GLU A 78 6.86 -9.01 10.24
CA GLU A 78 6.88 -8.20 9.02
C GLU A 78 7.28 -6.74 9.27
N LYS A 79 7.39 -6.31 10.54
CA LYS A 79 7.71 -4.93 10.91
C LYS A 79 8.92 -4.34 10.18
N PRO A 80 10.08 -5.03 10.03
CA PRO A 80 11.23 -4.44 9.36
C PRO A 80 10.94 -4.03 7.91
N TYR A 81 10.18 -4.85 7.19
CA TYR A 81 9.84 -4.60 5.79
C TYR A 81 8.74 -3.56 5.66
N LEU A 82 7.70 -3.66 6.50
CA LEU A 82 6.62 -2.71 6.55
C LEU A 82 7.09 -1.30 6.95
N ASN A 83 8.01 -1.19 7.91
CA ASN A 83 8.63 0.09 8.28
C ASN A 83 9.44 0.69 7.13
N ARG A 84 10.15 -0.14 6.35
CA ARG A 84 10.86 0.33 5.16
C ARG A 84 9.90 0.90 4.12
N ILE A 85 8.79 0.22 3.85
CA ILE A 85 7.74 0.75 2.97
C ILE A 85 7.18 2.04 3.56
N LEU A 86 6.84 2.06 4.85
CA LEU A 86 6.26 3.22 5.53
C LEU A 86 7.15 4.45 5.44
N ASN A 87 8.47 4.29 5.60
CA ASN A 87 9.45 5.36 5.45
C ASN A 87 9.44 5.96 4.03
N ILE A 88 9.36 5.10 3.01
CA ILE A 88 9.22 5.53 1.61
C ILE A 88 7.94 6.35 1.43
N LEU A 89 6.79 5.82 1.87
CA LEU A 89 5.50 6.50 1.69
C LEU A 89 5.44 7.82 2.44
N ASN A 90 5.99 7.88 3.65
CA ASN A 90 6.06 9.12 4.44
C ASN A 90 6.93 10.18 3.76
N SER A 91 8.06 9.79 3.15
CA SER A 91 8.91 10.71 2.38
C SER A 91 8.15 11.33 1.21
N ILE A 92 7.39 10.51 0.46
CA ILE A 92 6.58 10.97 -0.67
C ILE A 92 5.48 11.92 -0.19
N LEU A 93 4.71 11.51 0.83
CA LEU A 93 3.60 12.30 1.35
C LEU A 93 4.03 13.61 1.99
N ARG A 94 5.21 13.66 2.63
CA ARG A 94 5.78 14.89 3.20
C ARG A 94 6.04 15.94 2.11
N ASN A 95 6.41 15.51 0.91
CA ASN A 95 6.72 16.39 -0.22
C ASN A 95 5.52 16.59 -1.18
N ARG A 96 4.32 16.10 -0.83
CA ARG A 96 3.14 16.03 -1.71
C ARG A 96 2.88 17.29 -2.54
N GLU A 97 2.84 18.46 -1.93
CA GLU A 97 2.49 19.71 -2.64
C GLU A 97 3.55 20.12 -3.67
N THR A 98 4.83 19.96 -3.32
CA THR A 98 5.95 20.19 -4.23
C THR A 98 5.96 19.18 -5.38
N VAL A 99 5.54 17.94 -5.11
CA VAL A 99 5.46 16.89 -6.12
C VAL A 99 4.34 17.16 -7.10
N ILE A 100 3.14 17.46 -6.59
CA ILE A 100 1.98 17.76 -7.43
C ILE A 100 2.27 18.97 -8.31
N SER A 101 2.89 20.02 -7.76
CA SER A 101 3.24 21.21 -8.53
C SER A 101 4.31 20.95 -9.60
N LYS A 102 5.33 20.13 -9.32
CA LYS A 102 6.37 19.77 -10.31
C LYS A 102 5.87 18.83 -11.40
N ILE A 103 5.14 17.76 -11.06
CA ILE A 103 4.55 16.83 -12.05
C ILE A 103 3.56 17.56 -12.97
N LYS A 104 2.87 18.58 -12.46
CA LYS A 104 1.98 19.41 -13.28
C LYS A 104 2.71 20.28 -14.32
N LYS A 105 3.97 20.64 -14.06
CA LYS A 105 4.80 21.47 -14.94
C LYS A 105 5.57 20.64 -15.96
N GLU A 106 6.17 19.53 -15.53
CA GLU A 106 7.02 18.67 -16.37
C GLU A 106 6.74 17.18 -16.12
N GLN A 107 5.96 16.57 -17.02
CA GLN A 107 5.52 15.17 -16.89
C GLN A 107 6.66 14.14 -17.08
N ALA A 108 7.74 14.53 -17.76
CA ALA A 108 8.89 13.66 -18.04
C ALA A 108 9.91 13.59 -16.89
N SER A 109 9.85 14.50 -15.91
CA SER A 109 10.71 14.42 -14.74
C SER A 109 10.12 13.41 -13.73
N ASP A 110 10.97 12.63 -13.05
CA ASP A 110 10.60 11.88 -11.83
C ASP A 110 11.00 12.74 -10.62
N PRO A 111 10.24 13.81 -10.28
CA PRO A 111 10.65 14.75 -9.26
C PRO A 111 10.78 14.00 -7.92
N PHE A 112 11.94 14.15 -7.28
CA PHE A 112 12.26 13.45 -6.03
C PHE A 112 12.24 11.91 -6.15
N HIS A 113 12.43 11.36 -7.34
CA HIS A 113 12.49 9.91 -7.59
C HIS A 113 11.26 9.16 -7.06
N ILE A 114 10.06 9.71 -7.24
CA ILE A 114 8.84 9.19 -6.62
C ILE A 114 8.34 7.95 -7.31
N LYS A 115 8.31 7.93 -8.65
CA LYS A 115 7.97 6.70 -9.38
C LYS A 115 8.95 5.59 -9.00
N THR A 116 10.24 5.92 -8.95
CA THR A 116 11.28 5.00 -8.50
C THR A 116 11.04 4.52 -7.06
N SER A 117 10.64 5.41 -6.15
CA SER A 117 10.37 5.09 -4.75
C SER A 117 9.13 4.21 -4.58
N VAL A 118 8.05 4.51 -5.31
CA VAL A 118 6.83 3.69 -5.33
C VAL A 118 7.14 2.30 -5.90
N LEU A 119 7.94 2.21 -6.97
CA LEU A 119 8.39 0.94 -7.54
C LEU A 119 9.24 0.13 -6.55
N LEU A 120 10.13 0.78 -5.79
CA LEU A 120 10.89 0.13 -4.74
C LEU A 120 9.96 -0.46 -3.65
N ALA A 121 8.94 0.30 -3.23
CA ALA A 121 7.95 -0.19 -2.28
C ALA A 121 7.15 -1.39 -2.82
N GLN A 122 6.73 -1.35 -4.08
CA GLN A 122 6.08 -2.47 -4.77
C GLN A 122 6.99 -3.72 -4.80
N ASN A 123 8.28 -3.55 -5.11
CA ASN A 123 9.24 -4.65 -5.14
C ASN A 123 9.41 -5.30 -3.76
N ILE A 124 9.40 -4.52 -2.67
CA ILE A 124 9.42 -5.08 -1.32
C ILE A 124 8.17 -5.96 -1.10
N CYS A 125 6.98 -5.50 -1.49
CA CYS A 125 5.76 -6.30 -1.38
C CYS A 125 5.87 -7.62 -2.15
N ILE A 126 6.27 -7.60 -3.42
CA ILE A 126 6.39 -8.80 -4.26
C ILE A 126 7.40 -9.78 -3.65
N LEU A 127 8.59 -9.31 -3.26
CA LEU A 127 9.62 -10.17 -2.67
C LEU A 127 9.17 -10.79 -1.34
N ARG A 128 8.38 -10.07 -0.54
CA ARG A 128 7.80 -10.63 0.69
C ARG A 128 6.74 -11.67 0.40
N ILE A 129 5.83 -11.41 -0.54
CA ILE A 129 4.84 -12.40 -0.99
C ILE A 129 5.54 -13.69 -1.44
N LEU A 130 6.54 -13.59 -2.32
CA LEU A 130 7.29 -14.74 -2.83
C LEU A 130 8.04 -15.49 -1.73
N LYS A 131 8.62 -14.78 -0.75
CA LYS A 131 9.36 -15.42 0.35
C LYS A 131 8.44 -16.11 1.35
N ILE A 132 7.24 -15.60 1.58
CA ILE A 132 6.25 -16.23 2.48
C ILE A 132 5.62 -17.45 1.80
N ASN A 133 5.32 -17.34 0.50
CA ASN A 133 4.69 -18.39 -0.31
C ASN A 133 5.66 -19.52 -0.74
N LYS A 134 6.92 -19.49 -0.30
CA LYS A 134 7.94 -20.49 -0.67
C LYS A 134 7.90 -21.77 0.19
N TYR A 135 6.83 -21.97 0.96
CA TYR A 135 6.51 -23.12 1.80
C TYR A 135 4.99 -23.30 1.84
#